data_AF-A0A941J6D7-F1
#
_entry.id   AF-A0A941J6D7-F1
#
_cell.length_a   1.000
_cell.length_b   1.000
_cell.length_c   1.000
_cell.angle_alpha   90.00
_cell.angle_beta   90.00
_cell.angle_gamma   90.00
#
_symmetry.space_group_name_H-M   'P 1'
#
loop_
_entity.id
_entity.type
_entity.pdbx_description
1 polymer ?
#
loop_
_entity_poly.entity_id
_entity_poly.type
_entity_poly.pdbx_seq_one_letter_code
_entity_poly.pdbx_strand_id
1 'polypeptide(L)'
;MVGTSIFLTWSIWTYEPEYDPFEQSSEFIKIKSDVQIVSDVIKPVSILFHGNGQHFQTSSPVEINEMENEFLQWRFSGLKEVSVKRLQRKFDDFVHEDGSIEIEFSDDIPISLYKTVLNIRDKEVPKFSFDRIIIKQKDIGGNESAVYFVSYDREKVYQGLVDSKKLRNFMDSFYRGSYDKHPEYVAETINSKRTLFVPENPVEINKLEYYIDYLDIGNLKMRYLVFEVRSPGIGFGR
;
A
#
# COMPACT_ATOMS: atom_id res chain seq x y z
N MET A 1 76.05 -5.89 9.73
CA MET A 1 75.14 -4.77 9.42
C MET A 1 73.72 -5.23 9.73
N VAL A 2 73.20 -4.88 10.92
CA VAL A 2 71.84 -5.24 11.40
C VAL A 2 71.07 -3.98 11.86
N GLY A 3 71.69 -2.80 11.82
CA GLY A 3 71.08 -1.54 12.26
C GLY A 3 70.10 -0.91 11.26
N THR A 4 70.24 -1.19 9.96
CA THR A 4 69.39 -0.58 8.92
C THR A 4 67.97 -1.13 8.89
N SER A 5 67.76 -2.42 9.19
CA SER A 5 66.42 -3.04 9.22
C SER A 5 65.57 -2.58 10.40
N ILE A 6 66.20 -2.33 11.56
CA ILE A 6 65.51 -1.83 12.76
C ILE A 6 65.08 -0.38 12.55
N PHE A 7 65.94 0.44 11.92
CA PHE A 7 65.63 1.84 11.61
C PHE A 7 64.45 1.96 10.62
N LEU A 8 64.42 1.12 9.58
CA LEU A 8 63.33 1.10 8.60
C LEU A 8 61.99 0.69 9.23
N THR A 9 62.02 -0.31 10.12
CA THR A 9 60.80 -0.79 10.79
C THR A 9 60.25 0.25 11.76
N TRP A 10 61.12 0.97 12.48
CA TRP A 10 60.70 2.10 13.31
C TRP A 10 60.09 3.20 12.44
N SER A 11 60.73 3.56 11.33
CA SER A 11 60.26 4.64 10.46
C SER A 11 58.83 4.43 9.92
N ILE A 12 58.42 3.19 9.66
CA ILE A 12 57.06 2.85 9.21
C ILE A 12 56.04 2.96 10.36
N TRP A 13 56.42 2.59 11.58
CA TRP A 13 55.51 2.59 12.73
C TRP A 13 55.26 3.98 13.33
N THR A 14 56.20 4.91 13.18
CA THR A 14 56.03 6.33 13.58
C THR A 14 55.66 7.26 12.43
N TYR A 15 55.39 6.72 11.23
CA TYR A 15 54.89 7.55 10.14
C TYR A 15 53.41 7.84 10.36
N GLU A 16 53.11 9.01 10.90
CA GLU A 16 51.77 9.59 10.88
C GLU A 16 51.57 10.21 9.50
N PRO A 17 50.69 9.65 8.63
CA PRO A 17 50.46 10.24 7.33
C PRO A 17 49.82 11.60 7.54
N GLU A 18 50.40 12.63 6.95
CA GLU A 18 49.77 13.95 6.87
C GLU A 18 48.55 13.81 5.95
N TYR A 19 47.40 13.48 6.55
CA TYR A 19 46.13 13.49 5.83
C TYR A 19 45.76 14.94 5.60
N ASP A 20 45.72 15.36 4.33
CA ASP A 20 45.05 16.58 3.94
C ASP A 20 43.69 16.63 4.65
N PRO A 21 43.37 17.67 5.44
CA PRO A 21 42.08 17.76 6.09
C PRO A 21 41.04 17.76 4.98
N PHE A 22 40.28 16.67 4.90
CA PHE A 22 39.13 16.57 4.00
C PHE A 22 38.31 17.85 4.15
N GLU A 23 38.24 18.67 3.10
CA GLU A 23 37.23 19.70 3.02
C GLU A 23 35.90 19.01 3.32
N GLN A 24 35.25 19.40 4.43
CA GLN A 24 33.87 19.04 4.72
C GLN A 24 32.98 19.71 3.66
N SER A 25 33.01 19.20 2.44
CA SER A 25 31.91 19.33 1.51
C SER A 25 30.83 18.39 2.04
N SER A 26 29.98 18.94 2.91
CA SER A 26 28.75 18.34 3.40
C SER A 26 27.68 18.26 2.31
N GLU A 27 28.05 18.00 1.06
CA GLU A 27 27.12 17.54 0.04
C GLU A 27 27.03 16.02 0.16
N PHE A 28 26.28 15.60 1.17
CA PHE A 28 25.59 14.33 1.09
C PHE A 28 24.86 14.31 -0.25
N ILE A 29 25.27 13.40 -1.13
CA ILE A 29 24.49 13.06 -2.32
C ILE A 29 23.11 12.71 -1.80
N LYS A 30 22.15 13.64 -1.96
CA LYS A 30 20.74 13.32 -1.84
C LYS A 30 20.49 12.35 -2.98
N ILE A 31 20.58 11.06 -2.68
CA ILE A 31 19.77 10.08 -3.39
C ILE A 31 18.39 10.71 -3.32
N LYS A 32 17.83 11.09 -4.46
CA LYS A 32 16.40 11.37 -4.57
C LYS A 32 15.73 10.00 -4.42
N SER A 33 15.90 9.39 -3.25
CA SER A 33 14.88 8.59 -2.62
C SER A 33 13.78 9.62 -2.48
N ASP A 34 12.98 9.75 -3.54
CA ASP A 34 11.63 10.25 -3.38
C ASP A 34 11.12 9.37 -2.25
N VAL A 35 11.04 9.96 -1.06
CA VAL A 35 10.64 9.29 0.17
C VAL A 35 9.28 8.73 -0.18
N GLN A 36 9.24 7.45 -0.55
CA GLN A 36 8.01 6.81 -0.98
C GLN A 36 7.10 6.88 0.23
N ILE A 37 6.10 7.75 0.12
CA ILE A 37 5.07 7.81 1.14
C ILE A 37 4.38 6.45 1.07
N VAL A 38 3.96 5.88 2.19
CA VAL A 38 3.32 4.55 2.21
C VAL A 38 2.14 4.48 1.21
N SER A 39 1.48 5.60 0.92
CA SER A 39 0.44 5.76 -0.13
C SER A 39 0.96 5.59 -1.57
N ASP A 40 2.23 5.90 -1.85
CA ASP A 40 2.81 5.74 -3.18
C ASP A 40 3.10 4.27 -3.51
N VAL A 41 3.26 3.43 -2.48
CA VAL A 41 3.59 2.01 -2.60
C VAL A 41 2.34 1.13 -2.45
N ILE A 42 1.40 1.52 -1.59
CA ILE A 42 0.20 0.74 -1.27
C ILE A 42 -1.01 1.42 -1.90
N LYS A 43 -1.29 1.05 -3.16
CA LYS A 43 -2.42 1.55 -3.94
C LYS A 43 -3.46 0.46 -4.21
N PRO A 44 -4.74 0.83 -4.32
CA PRO A 44 -5.74 -0.05 -4.89
C PRO A 44 -5.36 -0.47 -6.33
N VAL A 45 -5.80 -1.66 -6.73
CA VAL A 45 -5.59 -2.20 -8.09
C VAL A 45 -6.85 -2.14 -8.96
N SER A 46 -8.01 -2.16 -8.32
CA SER A 46 -9.32 -2.11 -8.97
C SER A 46 -10.35 -1.48 -8.05
N ILE A 47 -11.38 -0.91 -8.67
CA ILE A 47 -12.58 -0.45 -8.01
C ILE A 47 -13.75 -1.13 -8.69
N LEU A 48 -14.56 -1.82 -7.90
CA LEU A 48 -15.73 -2.56 -8.34
C LEU A 48 -16.99 -1.84 -7.85
N PHE A 49 -17.96 -1.70 -8.73
CA PHE A 49 -19.24 -1.04 -8.47
C PHE A 49 -20.35 -2.08 -8.61
N HIS A 50 -21.19 -2.22 -7.58
CA HIS A 50 -22.29 -3.18 -7.55
C HIS A 50 -23.62 -2.43 -7.56
N GLY A 51 -24.49 -2.71 -8.51
CA GLY A 51 -25.89 -2.38 -8.33
C GLY A 51 -26.82 -2.81 -9.44
N ASN A 52 -28.09 -2.94 -9.06
CA ASN A 52 -29.15 -3.54 -9.87
C ASN A 52 -28.77 -4.95 -10.38
N GLY A 53 -27.98 -5.70 -9.62
CA GLY A 53 -27.47 -7.02 -10.00
C GLY A 53 -26.40 -7.02 -11.09
N GLN A 54 -25.89 -5.84 -11.49
CA GLN A 54 -24.80 -5.68 -12.45
C GLN A 54 -23.52 -5.22 -11.73
N HIS A 55 -22.38 -5.55 -12.31
CA HIS A 55 -21.08 -5.23 -11.74
C HIS A 55 -20.20 -4.53 -12.76
N PHE A 56 -19.54 -3.46 -12.34
CA PHE A 56 -18.67 -2.67 -13.22
C PHE A 56 -17.33 -2.50 -12.54
N GLN A 57 -16.25 -2.48 -13.32
CA GLN A 57 -14.91 -2.33 -12.75
C GLN A 57 -14.10 -1.27 -13.49
N THR A 58 -13.32 -0.51 -12.75
CA THR A 58 -12.23 0.29 -13.29
C THR A 58 -10.89 -0.14 -12.68
N SER A 59 -9.88 -0.23 -13.53
CA SER A 59 -8.47 -0.36 -13.15
C SER A 59 -7.64 0.81 -13.68
N SER A 60 -8.31 1.92 -14.03
CA SER A 60 -7.67 3.13 -14.53
C SER A 60 -6.81 3.76 -13.42
N PRO A 61 -5.48 3.91 -13.61
CA PRO A 61 -4.63 4.54 -12.60
C PRO A 61 -5.04 5.98 -12.31
N VAL A 62 -5.62 6.69 -13.28
CA VAL A 62 -6.09 8.07 -13.10
C VAL A 62 -7.26 8.11 -12.12
N GLU A 63 -8.28 7.28 -12.35
CA GLU A 63 -9.47 7.21 -11.49
C GLU A 63 -9.15 6.65 -10.10
N ILE A 64 -8.27 5.64 -10.02
CA ILE A 64 -7.79 5.12 -8.74
C ILE A 64 -7.09 6.22 -7.93
N ASN A 65 -6.23 7.03 -8.56
CA ASN A 65 -5.57 8.15 -7.88
C ASN A 65 -6.58 9.23 -7.46
N GLU A 66 -7.58 9.55 -8.28
CA GLU A 66 -8.65 10.49 -7.91
C GLU A 66 -9.44 10.00 -6.69
N MET A 67 -9.81 8.73 -6.68
CA MET A 67 -10.51 8.09 -5.58
C MET A 67 -9.66 8.06 -4.30
N GLU A 68 -8.38 7.71 -4.43
CA GLU A 68 -7.40 7.71 -3.33
C GLU A 68 -7.34 9.10 -2.70
N ASN A 69 -7.17 10.15 -3.52
CA ASN A 69 -7.12 11.52 -3.04
C ASN A 69 -8.37 11.94 -2.25
N GLU A 70 -9.56 11.39 -2.56
CA GLU A 70 -10.77 11.70 -1.81
C GLU A 70 -10.78 11.04 -0.43
N PHE A 71 -10.49 9.73 -0.33
CA PHE A 71 -10.57 9.05 0.96
C PHE A 71 -9.38 9.34 1.89
N LEU A 72 -8.24 9.81 1.37
CA LEU A 72 -7.14 10.37 2.17
C LEU A 72 -7.58 11.58 3.00
N GLN A 73 -8.65 12.28 2.60
CA GLN A 73 -9.22 13.41 3.34
C GLN A 73 -10.17 12.96 4.46
N TRP A 74 -10.47 11.68 4.56
CA TRP A 74 -11.38 11.16 5.57
C TRP A 74 -10.69 11.05 6.91
N ARG A 75 -11.51 10.99 7.94
CA ARG A 75 -11.07 10.82 9.32
C ARG A 75 -11.87 9.67 9.89
N PHE A 76 -11.17 8.59 10.14
CA PHE A 76 -11.77 7.39 10.67
C PHE A 76 -11.76 7.42 12.20
N SER A 77 -12.86 6.96 12.79
CA SER A 77 -13.03 6.75 14.23
C SER A 77 -13.71 5.40 14.50
N GLY A 78 -13.60 4.91 15.73
CA GLY A 78 -14.40 3.78 16.20
C GLY A 78 -14.12 2.46 15.47
N LEU A 79 -12.84 2.21 15.14
CA LEU A 79 -12.43 0.96 14.50
C LEU A 79 -12.75 -0.24 15.38
N LYS A 80 -13.52 -1.18 14.85
CA LYS A 80 -13.87 -2.42 15.55
C LYS A 80 -14.20 -3.56 14.60
N GLU A 81 -13.99 -4.78 15.07
CA GLU A 81 -14.42 -5.98 14.34
C GLU A 81 -15.94 -6.10 14.34
N VAL A 82 -16.50 -6.44 13.17
CA VAL A 82 -17.90 -6.79 12.99
C VAL A 82 -17.97 -8.29 12.79
N SER A 83 -18.64 -8.97 13.72
CA SER A 83 -18.81 -10.42 13.60
C SER A 83 -19.59 -10.77 12.33
N VAL A 84 -19.04 -11.65 11.48
CA VAL A 84 -19.73 -12.16 10.29
C VAL A 84 -21.08 -12.80 10.64
N LYS A 85 -21.18 -13.48 11.79
CA LYS A 85 -22.46 -14.04 12.27
C LYS A 85 -23.53 -12.97 12.52
N ARG A 86 -23.11 -11.75 12.87
CA ARG A 86 -24.02 -10.61 13.09
C ARG A 86 -24.52 -10.02 11.76
N LEU A 87 -23.86 -10.29 10.64
CA LEU A 87 -24.29 -9.81 9.33
C LEU A 87 -25.64 -10.43 8.91
N GLN A 88 -26.03 -11.57 9.50
CA GLN A 88 -27.28 -12.30 9.21
C GLN A 88 -27.43 -12.72 7.73
N ARG A 89 -26.32 -12.73 6.98
CA ARG A 89 -26.21 -13.11 5.56
C ARG A 89 -24.88 -13.80 5.31
N LYS A 90 -24.71 -14.41 4.13
CA LYS A 90 -23.40 -14.96 3.75
C LYS A 90 -22.38 -13.83 3.63
N PHE A 91 -21.13 -14.17 3.91
CA PHE A 91 -20.03 -13.22 3.81
C PHE A 91 -19.92 -12.60 2.40
N ASP A 92 -20.03 -13.43 1.37
CA ASP A 92 -19.99 -13.00 -0.03
C ASP A 92 -21.09 -12.01 -0.38
N ASP A 93 -22.35 -12.31 -0.01
CA ASP A 93 -23.51 -11.41 -0.16
C ASP A 93 -23.35 -10.09 0.63
N PHE A 94 -22.53 -10.08 1.67
CA PHE A 94 -22.18 -8.84 2.36
C PHE A 94 -21.14 -8.06 1.59
N VAL A 95 -20.15 -8.70 0.99
CA VAL A 95 -19.09 -8.02 0.24
C VAL A 95 -19.70 -7.41 -1.02
N HIS A 96 -20.27 -8.24 -1.89
CA HIS A 96 -20.77 -7.91 -3.24
C HIS A 96 -22.20 -7.37 -3.27
N GLU A 97 -22.61 -6.64 -2.23
CA GLU A 97 -23.99 -6.15 -2.13
C GLU A 97 -24.28 -5.02 -3.13
N ASP A 98 -25.45 -5.06 -3.76
CA ASP A 98 -25.97 -3.95 -4.55
C ASP A 98 -25.98 -2.60 -3.78
N GLY A 99 -25.67 -1.52 -4.49
CA GLY A 99 -25.54 -0.20 -3.88
C GLY A 99 -24.20 -0.02 -3.18
N SER A 100 -23.13 -0.67 -3.64
CA SER A 100 -21.82 -0.58 -2.99
C SER A 100 -20.66 -0.38 -3.96
N ILE A 101 -19.56 0.13 -3.39
CA ILE A 101 -18.24 0.21 -4.02
C ILE A 101 -17.30 -0.68 -3.23
N GLU A 102 -16.53 -1.50 -3.93
CA GLU A 102 -15.38 -2.24 -3.40
C GLU A 102 -14.09 -1.67 -3.99
N ILE A 103 -13.16 -1.31 -3.11
CA ILE A 103 -11.83 -0.87 -3.46
C ILE A 103 -10.89 -2.02 -3.12
N GLU A 104 -10.31 -2.64 -4.13
CA GLU A 104 -9.50 -3.85 -3.98
C GLU A 104 -8.02 -3.53 -4.00
N PHE A 105 -7.27 -4.23 -3.15
CA PHE A 105 -5.82 -4.19 -3.09
C PHE A 105 -5.24 -5.54 -3.54
N SER A 106 -4.02 -5.53 -4.08
CA SER A 106 -3.36 -6.75 -4.55
C SER A 106 -2.91 -7.69 -3.42
N ASP A 107 -2.79 -7.18 -2.20
CA ASP A 107 -2.29 -7.92 -1.04
C ASP A 107 -3.01 -7.50 0.25
N ASP A 108 -2.86 -8.32 1.29
CA ASP A 108 -3.35 -8.08 2.63
C ASP A 108 -2.55 -6.96 3.32
N ILE A 109 -3.15 -5.78 3.47
CA ILE A 109 -2.51 -4.60 4.04
C ILE A 109 -2.72 -4.53 5.54
N PRO A 110 -1.66 -4.54 6.37
CA PRO A 110 -1.78 -4.28 7.80
C PRO A 110 -2.33 -2.88 8.06
N ILE A 111 -3.39 -2.77 8.86
CA ILE A 111 -4.01 -1.48 9.22
C ILE A 111 -3.01 -0.51 9.89
N SER A 112 -1.97 -1.05 10.54
CA SER A 112 -0.89 -0.23 11.13
C SER A 112 -0.09 0.56 10.10
N LEU A 113 0.09 0.03 8.88
CA LEU A 113 0.78 0.73 7.79
C LEU A 113 -0.13 1.81 7.19
N TYR A 114 -1.42 1.50 7.07
CA TYR A 114 -2.41 2.39 6.49
C TYR A 114 -3.00 3.40 7.49
N LYS A 115 -2.68 3.29 8.78
CA LYS A 115 -3.14 4.20 9.85
C LYS A 115 -2.79 5.66 9.56
N THR A 116 -1.56 5.89 9.10
CA THR A 116 -1.05 7.22 8.78
C THR A 116 -1.72 7.78 7.53
N VAL A 117 -2.02 6.91 6.57
CA VAL A 117 -2.66 7.22 5.30
C VAL A 117 -4.14 7.60 5.51
N LEU A 118 -4.85 6.86 6.36
CA LEU A 118 -6.29 7.04 6.64
C LEU A 118 -6.61 7.98 7.80
N ASN A 119 -5.63 8.70 8.34
CA ASN A 119 -5.83 9.66 9.43
C ASN A 119 -6.68 9.10 10.61
N ILE A 120 -6.39 7.87 11.02
CA ILE A 120 -7.17 7.14 12.03
C ILE A 120 -6.88 7.72 13.42
N ARG A 121 -7.92 8.19 14.10
CA ARG A 121 -7.79 8.93 15.38
C ARG A 121 -7.79 8.05 16.63
N ASP A 122 -8.07 6.76 16.47
CA ASP A 122 -8.16 5.85 17.61
C ASP A 122 -6.76 5.64 18.25
N LYS A 123 -6.72 5.77 19.58
CA LYS A 123 -5.50 5.56 20.37
C LYS A 123 -5.03 4.12 20.25
N GLU A 124 -5.96 3.18 20.34
CA GLU A 124 -5.74 1.76 20.14
C GLU A 124 -6.41 1.34 18.83
N VAL A 125 -5.60 0.89 17.87
CA VAL A 125 -6.11 0.34 16.61
C VAL A 125 -5.98 -1.18 16.70
N PRO A 126 -7.07 -1.94 16.47
CA PRO A 126 -6.99 -3.39 16.48
C PRO A 126 -6.00 -3.87 15.42
N LYS A 127 -5.25 -4.94 15.71
CA LYS A 127 -4.30 -5.50 14.74
C LYS A 127 -5.06 -6.38 13.75
N PHE A 128 -5.22 -5.89 12.54
CA PHE A 128 -5.77 -6.65 11.42
C PHE A 128 -5.10 -6.24 10.11
N SER A 129 -5.27 -7.08 9.09
CA SER A 129 -4.98 -6.73 7.71
C SER A 129 -6.23 -6.86 6.88
N PHE A 130 -6.29 -6.12 5.77
CA PHE A 130 -7.43 -6.07 4.86
C PHE A 130 -6.94 -6.04 3.41
N ASP A 131 -7.71 -6.62 2.50
CA ASP A 131 -7.48 -6.58 1.05
C ASP A 131 -8.54 -5.73 0.33
N ARG A 132 -9.59 -5.30 1.06
CA ARG A 132 -10.72 -4.55 0.51
C ARG A 132 -11.23 -3.46 1.42
N ILE A 133 -11.66 -2.35 0.83
CA ILE A 133 -12.47 -1.31 1.48
C ILE A 133 -13.85 -1.28 0.81
N ILE A 134 -14.92 -1.35 1.59
CA ILE A 134 -16.30 -1.38 1.08
C ILE A 134 -17.09 -0.22 1.63
N ILE A 135 -17.78 0.48 0.74
CA ILE A 135 -18.69 1.58 1.05
C ILE A 135 -20.07 1.23 0.52
N LYS A 136 -21.08 1.31 1.40
CA LYS A 136 -22.44 0.88 1.10
C LYS A 136 -23.39 2.06 1.17
N GLN A 137 -24.07 2.36 0.06
CA GLN A 137 -25.01 3.47 -0.03
C GLN A 137 -26.08 3.41 1.05
N LYS A 138 -26.62 2.21 1.30
CA LYS A 138 -27.68 1.97 2.29
C LYS A 138 -27.27 2.25 3.74
N ASP A 139 -25.97 2.19 4.03
CA ASP A 139 -25.43 2.38 5.38
C ASP A 139 -25.08 3.86 5.63
N ILE A 140 -25.19 4.72 4.60
CA ILE A 140 -24.93 6.16 4.70
C ILE A 140 -26.15 6.87 5.30
N GLY A 141 -26.02 7.30 6.56
CA GLY A 141 -27.07 8.01 7.30
C GLY A 141 -26.52 8.82 8.47
N GLY A 142 -27.34 9.65 9.09
CA GLY A 142 -26.95 10.45 10.26
C GLY A 142 -25.72 11.34 10.01
N ASN A 143 -24.88 11.50 11.05
CA ASN A 143 -23.67 12.32 11.01
C ASN A 143 -22.40 11.54 10.64
N GLU A 144 -22.29 10.28 11.09
CA GLU A 144 -21.19 9.38 10.77
C GLU A 144 -21.77 8.04 10.27
N SER A 145 -21.15 7.45 9.26
CA SER A 145 -21.54 6.17 8.67
C SER A 145 -20.37 5.21 8.57
N ALA A 146 -20.68 3.93 8.47
CA ALA A 146 -19.68 2.87 8.43
C ALA A 146 -19.03 2.74 7.05
N VAL A 147 -17.72 2.58 7.06
CA VAL A 147 -16.89 2.05 5.98
C VAL A 147 -16.31 0.74 6.49
N TYR A 148 -16.24 -0.27 5.63
CA TYR A 148 -15.82 -1.61 6.02
C TYR A 148 -14.45 -1.94 5.44
N PHE A 149 -13.54 -2.41 6.29
CA PHE A 149 -12.29 -3.04 5.89
C PHE A 149 -12.48 -4.54 5.94
N VAL A 150 -12.25 -5.20 4.82
CA VAL A 150 -12.51 -6.62 4.66
C VAL A 150 -11.20 -7.35 4.42
N SER A 151 -11.02 -8.47 5.09
CA SER A 151 -10.04 -9.49 4.72
C SER A 151 -10.82 -10.68 4.21
N TYR A 152 -10.86 -10.82 2.90
CA TYR A 152 -11.78 -11.74 2.25
C TYR A 152 -11.38 -13.20 2.43
N ASP A 153 -10.09 -13.52 2.26
CA ASP A 153 -9.59 -14.88 2.47
C ASP A 153 -9.77 -15.37 3.93
N ARG A 154 -9.77 -14.44 4.90
CA ARG A 154 -10.02 -14.76 6.32
C ARG A 154 -11.48 -14.59 6.74
N GLU A 155 -12.36 -14.18 5.84
CA GLU A 155 -13.76 -13.83 6.12
C GLU A 155 -13.89 -12.91 7.34
N LYS A 156 -13.07 -11.86 7.42
CA LYS A 156 -13.12 -10.88 8.53
C LYS A 156 -13.55 -9.51 8.05
N VAL A 157 -14.40 -8.87 8.85
CA VAL A 157 -14.89 -7.51 8.58
C VAL A 157 -14.59 -6.63 9.78
N TYR A 158 -13.99 -5.49 9.51
CA TYR A 158 -13.80 -4.40 10.46
C TYR A 158 -14.58 -3.19 9.95
N GLN A 159 -15.16 -2.40 10.85
CA GLN A 159 -15.77 -1.13 10.48
C GLN A 159 -14.92 0.02 11.00
N GLY A 160 -14.93 1.14 10.28
CA GLY A 160 -14.58 2.46 10.79
C GLY A 160 -15.69 3.45 10.45
N LEU A 161 -15.84 4.48 11.26
CA LEU A 161 -16.84 5.52 11.08
C LEU A 161 -16.21 6.74 10.41
N VAL A 162 -16.91 7.30 9.42
CA VAL A 162 -16.51 8.49 8.66
C VAL A 162 -17.72 9.42 8.55
N ASP A 163 -17.47 10.73 8.45
CA ASP A 163 -18.50 11.74 8.19
C ASP A 163 -19.38 11.36 6.99
N SER A 164 -20.69 11.25 7.24
CA SER A 164 -21.67 10.79 6.25
C SER A 164 -21.75 11.71 5.02
N LYS A 165 -21.44 13.00 5.17
CA LYS A 165 -21.38 13.95 4.05
C LYS A 165 -20.22 13.63 3.11
N LYS A 166 -19.06 13.25 3.66
CA LYS A 166 -17.90 12.83 2.84
C LYS A 166 -18.22 11.58 2.04
N LEU A 167 -18.85 10.58 2.67
CA LEU A 167 -19.24 9.35 1.99
C LEU A 167 -20.32 9.59 0.92
N ARG A 168 -21.27 10.49 1.17
CA ARG A 168 -22.28 10.85 0.17
C ARG A 168 -21.65 11.51 -1.06
N ASN A 169 -20.75 12.48 -0.85
CA ASN A 169 -20.03 13.13 -1.93
C ASN A 169 -19.24 12.12 -2.77
N PHE A 170 -18.57 11.18 -2.10
CA PHE A 170 -17.82 10.11 -2.76
C PHE A 170 -18.72 9.24 -3.64
N MET A 171 -19.86 8.78 -3.09
CA MET A 171 -20.83 8.00 -3.86
C MET A 171 -21.42 8.81 -5.04
N ASP A 172 -21.70 10.10 -4.85
CA ASP A 172 -22.19 10.96 -5.93
C ASP A 172 -21.16 11.18 -7.04
N SER A 173 -19.86 11.19 -6.70
CA SER A 173 -18.76 11.37 -7.66
C SER A 173 -18.43 10.09 -8.43
N PHE A 174 -18.32 8.95 -7.73
CA PHE A 174 -17.79 7.71 -8.29
C PHE A 174 -18.85 6.65 -8.57
N TYR A 175 -19.82 6.47 -7.66
CA TYR A 175 -20.86 5.45 -7.87
C TYR A 175 -21.88 5.91 -8.92
N ARG A 176 -22.29 7.18 -8.89
CA ARG A 176 -23.32 7.69 -9.78
C ARG A 176 -22.80 7.80 -11.22
N GLY A 177 -23.37 6.99 -12.11
CA GLY A 177 -22.97 6.92 -13.52
C GLY A 177 -21.79 6.00 -13.79
N SER A 178 -21.35 5.21 -12.80
CA SER A 178 -20.35 4.14 -13.00
C SER A 178 -20.78 3.14 -14.10
N TYR A 179 -22.06 2.80 -14.12
CA TYR A 179 -22.74 1.95 -15.12
C TYR A 179 -22.46 2.33 -16.58
N ASP A 180 -22.38 3.63 -16.87
CA ASP A 180 -22.18 4.12 -18.25
C ASP A 180 -20.70 4.34 -18.58
N LYS A 181 -19.83 4.42 -17.56
CA LYS A 181 -18.43 4.80 -17.69
C LYS A 181 -17.47 3.62 -17.72
N HIS A 182 -17.87 2.50 -17.14
CA HIS A 182 -16.98 1.38 -16.89
C HIS A 182 -17.50 0.11 -17.58
N PRO A 183 -16.59 -0.78 -18.00
CA PRO A 183 -16.98 -2.08 -18.54
C PRO A 183 -17.72 -2.93 -17.50
N GLU A 184 -18.70 -3.70 -17.98
CA GLU A 184 -19.43 -4.69 -17.19
C GLU A 184 -18.59 -5.95 -16.96
N TYR A 185 -18.70 -6.47 -15.74
CA TYR A 185 -18.00 -7.65 -15.26
C TYR A 185 -19.03 -8.67 -14.73
N VAL A 186 -18.77 -9.94 -14.98
CA VAL A 186 -19.63 -11.04 -14.52
C VAL A 186 -18.98 -11.73 -13.33
N ALA A 187 -19.81 -12.08 -12.35
CA ALA A 187 -19.42 -12.85 -11.18
C ALA A 187 -19.24 -14.34 -11.53
N GLU A 188 -18.02 -14.84 -11.37
CA GLU A 188 -17.64 -16.24 -11.52
C GLU A 188 -17.28 -16.82 -10.15
N THR A 189 -18.06 -17.80 -9.68
CA THR A 189 -17.79 -18.46 -8.41
C THR A 189 -16.67 -19.49 -8.59
N ILE A 190 -15.48 -19.19 -8.09
CA ILE A 190 -14.33 -20.11 -8.15
C ILE A 190 -14.51 -21.27 -7.15
N ASN A 191 -15.03 -20.97 -5.97
CA ASN A 191 -15.38 -21.96 -4.95
C ASN A 191 -16.46 -21.40 -4.00
N SER A 192 -16.90 -22.19 -3.02
CA SER A 192 -17.96 -21.81 -2.08
C SER A 192 -17.67 -20.56 -1.21
N LYS A 193 -16.49 -19.95 -1.35
CA LYS A 193 -16.01 -18.82 -0.54
C LYS A 193 -15.52 -17.64 -1.37
N ARG A 194 -15.37 -17.78 -2.68
CA ARG A 194 -14.71 -16.76 -3.51
C ARG A 194 -15.42 -16.56 -4.84
N THR A 195 -15.82 -15.33 -5.06
CA THR A 195 -16.35 -14.80 -6.30
C THR A 195 -15.26 -13.97 -6.99
N LEU A 196 -15.07 -14.19 -8.28
CA LEU A 196 -14.17 -13.42 -9.13
C LEU A 196 -15.00 -12.66 -10.15
N PHE A 197 -14.68 -11.39 -10.35
CA PHE A 197 -15.30 -10.59 -11.39
C PHE A 197 -14.41 -10.62 -12.63
N VAL A 198 -14.98 -11.05 -13.75
CA VAL A 198 -14.28 -11.12 -15.04
C VAL A 198 -14.99 -10.23 -16.05
N PRO A 199 -14.25 -9.55 -16.95
CA PRO A 199 -14.90 -8.74 -17.98
C PRO A 199 -15.87 -9.59 -18.81
N GLU A 200 -17.10 -9.11 -18.99
CA GLU A 200 -18.09 -9.81 -19.83
C GLU A 200 -17.66 -9.80 -21.30
N ASN A 201 -17.07 -8.68 -21.72
CA ASN A 201 -16.64 -8.43 -23.09
C ASN A 201 -15.11 -8.23 -23.14
N PRO A 202 -14.46 -8.50 -24.29
CA PRO A 202 -13.06 -8.19 -24.48
C PRO A 202 -12.77 -6.72 -24.19
N VAL A 203 -11.79 -6.46 -23.33
CA VAL A 203 -11.36 -5.10 -22.97
C VAL A 203 -10.14 -4.73 -23.82
N GLU A 204 -10.14 -3.54 -24.41
CA GLU A 204 -8.96 -3.00 -25.08
C GLU A 204 -7.91 -2.58 -24.05
N ILE A 205 -6.73 -3.17 -24.12
CA ILE A 205 -5.60 -2.85 -23.24
C ILE A 205 -4.53 -2.14 -24.07
N ASN A 206 -4.12 -0.95 -23.63
CA ASN A 206 -3.00 -0.25 -24.24
C ASN A 206 -1.70 -1.03 -24.01
N LYS A 207 -1.08 -1.48 -25.10
CA LYS A 207 0.21 -2.13 -25.05
C LYS A 207 1.28 -1.09 -24.72
N LEU A 208 1.91 -1.22 -23.55
CA LEU A 208 3.06 -0.39 -23.18
C LEU A 208 4.34 -0.99 -23.78
N GLU A 209 5.10 -0.16 -24.48
CA GLU A 209 6.47 -0.48 -24.90
C GLU A 209 7.44 0.12 -23.88
N TYR A 210 8.34 -0.69 -23.35
CA TYR A 210 9.33 -0.25 -22.37
C TYR A 210 10.73 -0.26 -22.99
N TYR A 211 11.49 0.81 -22.72
CA TYR A 211 12.93 0.84 -22.93
C TYR A 211 13.58 0.61 -21.57
N ILE A 212 14.33 -0.48 -21.46
CA ILE A 212 15.12 -0.75 -20.25
C ILE A 212 16.38 0.11 -20.36
N ASP A 213 16.48 1.11 -19.48
CA ASP A 213 17.74 1.82 -19.28
C ASP A 213 18.63 0.99 -18.36
N TYR A 214 19.85 0.71 -18.81
CA TYR A 214 20.83 -0.05 -18.03
C TYR A 214 21.75 0.94 -17.34
N LEU A 215 21.71 0.98 -16.01
CA LEU A 215 22.74 1.66 -15.24
C LEU A 215 24.09 0.97 -15.49
N ASP A 216 24.97 1.64 -16.23
CA ASP A 216 26.32 1.16 -16.50
C ASP A 216 27.14 1.16 -15.21
N ILE A 217 27.42 -0.03 -14.71
CA ILE A 217 28.24 -0.30 -13.52
C ILE A 217 29.68 0.21 -13.73
N GLY A 218 30.11 0.40 -14.98
CA GLY A 218 31.42 0.97 -15.34
C GLY A 218 31.61 2.42 -14.87
N ASN A 219 30.53 3.17 -14.66
CA ASN A 219 30.56 4.53 -14.11
C ASN A 219 30.41 4.61 -12.59
N LEU A 220 30.24 3.46 -11.89
CA LEU A 220 30.20 3.40 -10.43
C LEU A 220 31.59 3.39 -9.76
N LYS A 221 32.62 3.88 -10.46
CA LYS A 221 33.91 4.22 -9.83
C LYS A 221 33.81 5.56 -9.09
N MET A 222 33.00 5.63 -8.04
CA MET A 222 33.31 6.51 -6.91
C MET A 222 32.55 6.10 -5.64
N ARG A 223 33.37 5.69 -4.65
CA ARG A 223 33.11 5.54 -3.20
C ARG A 223 32.25 4.35 -2.75
N TYR A 224 32.98 3.31 -2.36
CA TYR A 224 32.66 2.22 -1.43
C TYR A 224 31.33 2.38 -0.66
N LEU A 225 30.32 1.61 -1.05
CA LEU A 225 29.18 1.27 -0.20
C LEU A 225 29.61 0.12 0.71
N VAL A 226 29.75 0.40 2.02
CA VAL A 226 29.94 -0.61 3.05
C VAL A 226 28.58 -1.24 3.35
N PHE A 227 28.40 -2.50 2.95
CA PHE A 227 27.34 -3.35 3.49
C PHE A 227 27.82 -3.93 4.81
N GLU A 228 27.36 -3.38 5.95
CA GLU A 228 27.60 -4.03 7.25
C GLU A 228 26.54 -5.11 7.49
N VAL A 229 26.88 -6.35 7.12
CA VAL A 229 26.11 -7.53 7.51
C VAL A 229 26.51 -7.90 8.94
N ARG A 230 25.76 -7.43 9.94
CA ARG A 230 25.87 -7.97 11.30
C ARG A 230 25.27 -9.37 11.36
N SER A 231 26.12 -10.39 11.34
CA SER A 231 25.77 -11.75 11.81
C SER A 231 26.07 -11.89 13.31
N PRO A 232 25.16 -12.45 14.13
CA PRO A 232 25.42 -12.73 15.54
C PRO A 232 26.18 -14.04 15.69
N GLY A 233 27.50 -13.96 15.93
CA GLY A 233 28.37 -15.11 16.18
C GLY A 233 28.63 -15.31 17.67
N ILE A 234 27.76 -16.10 18.30
CA ILE A 234 28.00 -17.12 19.33
C ILE A 234 29.31 -17.00 20.14
N GLY A 235 29.18 -16.70 21.44
CA GLY A 235 30.26 -16.86 22.40
C GLY A 235 30.55 -18.33 22.71
N PHE A 236 31.84 -18.65 22.82
CA PHE A 236 32.35 -19.74 23.65
C PHE A 236 33.68 -19.29 24.24
N GLY A 237 33.79 -19.37 25.57
CA GLY A 237 34.97 -18.95 26.32
C GLY A 237 36.10 -19.99 26.32
N ARG A 238 37.26 -19.54 26.78
CA ARG A 238 37.96 -20.04 27.97
C ARG A 238 38.64 -18.87 28.67
#